data_AF-A0A0A2CL44-F1
#
_entry.id   AF-A0A0A2CL44-F1
#
_cell.length_a   1.000
_cell.length_b   1.000
_cell.length_c   1.000
_cell.angle_alpha   90.00
_cell.angle_beta   90.00
_cell.angle_gamma   90.00
#
_symmetry.space_group_name_H-M   'P 1'
#
loop_
_entity.id
_entity.type
_entity.pdbx_description
1 polymer ?
#
loop_
_entity_poly.entity_id
_entity_poly.type
_entity_poly.pdbx_seq_one_letter_code
_entity_poly.pdbx_strand_id
1 'polypeptide(L)'
;MIIRHDLKLVFLHVPKCAGKEIRDVLLTGAAEGAGESLFNYSHSTRLRRYVDLAHLPLDDLTHWPEFQWLERYTVIAAIRHPLARLRSAANEFHRQRNKTEEAVVNGSGLPERWCRDYMAGLPWRHARRDPRYIHSLPITTFTHLGDQPMVDYLLRCPSLRDDLLALADRLEWPDVLKQAIGEQLRNASEAEPPACSDPQEWLLAQRLYHRDFQTFGFASGDTPLLGRRARLMRRLSLADRFWAAKALEQLDPAPCESHSRELTAWTRELRWHWGPTATQVDPDQPWPATRSC
;
A
#
# COMPACT_ATOMS: atom_id res chain seq x y z
N MET A 1 -8.81 -2.86 -4.37
CA MET A 1 -10.01 -2.52 -3.56
C MET A 1 -11.17 -3.41 -3.99
N ILE A 2 -12.10 -3.73 -3.09
CA ILE A 2 -13.35 -4.45 -3.43
C ILE A 2 -14.52 -3.65 -2.89
N ILE A 3 -15.62 -3.65 -3.65
CA ILE A 3 -16.91 -3.18 -3.20
C ILE A 3 -17.87 -4.36 -3.27
N ARG A 4 -18.52 -4.73 -2.17
CA ARG A 4 -19.56 -5.77 -2.09
C ARG A 4 -20.88 -5.06 -1.82
N HIS A 5 -21.69 -4.86 -2.86
CA HIS A 5 -22.93 -4.09 -2.77
C HIS A 5 -24.00 -4.80 -1.94
N ASP A 6 -24.06 -6.13 -2.03
CA ASP A 6 -24.96 -6.98 -1.26
C ASP A 6 -24.69 -6.90 0.24
N LEU A 7 -23.42 -6.76 0.63
CA LEU A 7 -23.00 -6.55 2.02
C LEU A 7 -22.92 -5.08 2.41
N LYS A 8 -23.13 -4.14 1.47
CA LYS A 8 -22.84 -2.71 1.62
C LYS A 8 -21.48 -2.46 2.27
N LEU A 9 -20.45 -3.09 1.70
CA LEU A 9 -19.09 -3.12 2.24
C LEU A 9 -18.07 -2.64 1.21
N VAL A 10 -17.08 -1.86 1.65
CA VAL A 10 -15.88 -1.54 0.88
C VAL A 10 -14.67 -2.08 1.63
N PHE A 11 -13.86 -2.89 0.95
CA PHE A 11 -12.53 -3.26 1.44
C PHE A 11 -11.46 -2.41 0.74
N LEU A 12 -10.90 -1.45 1.50
CA LEU A 12 -9.73 -0.68 1.08
C LEU A 12 -8.49 -1.56 1.25
N HIS A 13 -7.93 -1.98 0.11
CA HIS A 13 -6.78 -2.87 0.09
C HIS A 13 -5.50 -2.07 0.35
N VAL A 14 -5.09 -2.04 1.61
CA VAL A 14 -3.78 -1.55 2.02
C VAL A 14 -2.71 -2.56 1.60
N PRO A 15 -1.70 -2.16 0.81
CA PRO A 15 -0.69 -3.08 0.32
C PRO A 15 -0.01 -3.87 1.44
N LYS A 16 0.25 -5.15 1.16
CA LYS A 16 1.03 -6.05 2.03
C LYS A 16 0.43 -6.27 3.43
N CYS A 17 -0.86 -6.01 3.59
CA CYS A 17 -1.63 -6.25 4.81
C CYS A 17 -2.68 -7.37 4.60
N ALA A 18 -2.28 -8.49 3.96
CA ALA A 18 -3.13 -9.67 3.71
C ALA A 18 -4.37 -9.42 2.82
N GLY A 19 -4.34 -8.41 1.95
CA GLY A 19 -5.52 -8.09 1.15
C GLY A 19 -5.81 -9.04 -0.01
N LYS A 20 -4.88 -9.93 -0.38
CA LYS A 20 -5.19 -11.03 -1.32
C LYS A 20 -6.11 -12.03 -0.64
N GLU A 21 -5.75 -12.47 0.56
CA GLU A 21 -6.48 -13.46 1.34
C GLU A 21 -7.87 -12.94 1.72
N ILE A 22 -7.96 -11.69 2.20
CA ILE A 22 -9.24 -11.04 2.50
C ILE A 22 -10.11 -10.95 1.24
N ARG A 23 -9.51 -10.63 0.08
CA ARG A 23 -10.24 -10.55 -1.19
C ARG A 23 -10.86 -11.88 -1.58
N ASP A 24 -10.09 -12.94 -1.53
CA ASP A 24 -10.54 -14.28 -1.94
C ASP A 24 -11.75 -14.70 -1.08
N VAL A 25 -11.69 -14.44 0.23
CA VAL A 25 -12.79 -14.72 1.15
C VAL A 25 -13.99 -13.80 0.93
N LEU A 26 -13.79 -12.49 0.80
CA LEU A 26 -14.86 -11.52 0.54
C LEU A 26 -15.48 -11.65 -0.85
N LEU A 27 -15.05 -12.58 -1.70
CA LEU A 27 -15.73 -12.93 -2.95
C LEU A 27 -16.54 -14.23 -2.82
N THR A 28 -16.38 -14.97 -1.72
CA THR A 28 -17.12 -16.21 -1.48
C THR A 28 -18.61 -15.93 -1.31
N GLY A 29 -19.43 -16.74 -1.99
CA GLY A 29 -20.90 -16.66 -1.95
C GLY A 29 -21.50 -15.41 -2.60
N ALA A 30 -20.69 -14.55 -3.24
CA ALA A 30 -21.18 -13.40 -3.98
C ALA A 30 -21.96 -13.85 -5.22
N ALA A 31 -23.15 -13.30 -5.43
CA ALA A 31 -23.83 -13.46 -6.71
C ALA A 31 -23.06 -12.72 -7.83
N GLU A 32 -23.29 -13.12 -9.08
CA GLU A 32 -22.71 -12.40 -10.23
C GLU A 32 -23.15 -10.92 -10.20
N GLY A 33 -22.19 -10.01 -10.36
CA GLY A 33 -22.44 -8.57 -10.29
C GLY A 33 -22.70 -8.01 -8.89
N ALA A 34 -22.64 -8.83 -7.82
CA ALA A 34 -22.83 -8.35 -6.44
C ALA A 34 -21.64 -7.52 -5.92
N GLY A 35 -20.55 -7.44 -6.66
CA GLY A 35 -19.41 -6.62 -6.27
C GLY A 35 -18.56 -6.12 -7.43
N GLU A 36 -17.87 -5.01 -7.17
CA GLU A 36 -16.86 -4.42 -8.03
C GLU A 36 -15.48 -4.75 -7.48
N SER A 37 -14.53 -5.00 -8.38
CA SER A 37 -13.17 -5.37 -8.00
C SER A 37 -12.17 -4.54 -8.80
N LEU A 38 -11.61 -3.53 -8.15
CA LEU A 38 -10.55 -2.70 -8.73
C LEU A 38 -9.22 -3.44 -8.58
N PHE A 39 -8.67 -3.86 -9.72
CA PHE A 39 -7.44 -4.61 -9.81
C PHE A 39 -6.70 -4.30 -11.12
N ASN A 40 -5.41 -4.63 -11.17
CA ASN A 40 -4.46 -4.31 -12.24
C ASN A 40 -4.00 -2.85 -12.26
N TYR A 41 -3.01 -2.59 -13.11
CA TYR A 41 -2.55 -1.24 -13.41
C TYR A 41 -3.41 -0.62 -14.51
N SER A 42 -3.58 0.69 -14.43
CA SER A 42 -4.25 1.46 -15.48
C SER A 42 -3.57 2.81 -15.66
N HIS A 43 -3.65 3.39 -16.85
CA HIS A 43 -3.25 4.77 -17.05
C HIS A 43 -4.43 5.69 -16.70
N SER A 44 -4.30 6.48 -15.63
CA SER A 44 -5.28 7.51 -15.30
C SER A 44 -5.03 8.75 -16.14
N THR A 45 -5.95 9.04 -17.05
CA THR A 45 -5.91 10.26 -17.87
C THR A 45 -6.04 11.51 -17.01
N ARG A 46 -6.86 11.44 -15.96
CA ARG A 46 -7.07 12.52 -15.00
C ARG A 46 -5.83 12.83 -14.16
N LEU A 47 -5.12 11.80 -13.70
CA LEU A 47 -3.89 11.98 -12.91
C LEU A 47 -2.62 12.07 -13.77
N ARG A 48 -2.74 11.82 -15.08
CA ARG A 48 -1.66 11.79 -16.06
C ARG A 48 -0.53 10.83 -15.69
N ARG A 49 -0.87 9.70 -15.06
CA ARG A 49 0.10 8.67 -14.63
C ARG A 49 -0.54 7.29 -14.60
N TYR A 50 0.31 6.27 -14.60
CA TYR A 50 -0.11 4.92 -14.26
C TYR A 50 -0.41 4.81 -12.77
N VAL A 51 -1.47 4.07 -12.45
CA VAL A 51 -1.91 3.77 -11.09
C VAL A 51 -2.08 2.28 -10.92
N ASP A 52 -1.95 1.82 -9.68
CA ASP A 52 -2.34 0.48 -9.27
C ASP A 52 -3.79 0.54 -8.74
N LEU A 53 -4.75 0.03 -9.51
CA LEU A 53 -6.16 0.07 -9.13
C LEU A 53 -6.45 -0.76 -7.87
N ALA A 54 -5.62 -1.76 -7.57
CA ALA A 54 -5.78 -2.52 -6.34
C ALA A 54 -5.46 -1.67 -5.11
N HIS A 55 -4.49 -0.76 -5.25
CA HIS A 55 -3.87 0.00 -4.18
C HIS A 55 -3.90 1.51 -4.49
N LEU A 56 -5.09 2.07 -4.72
CA LEU A 56 -5.23 3.52 -4.91
C LEU A 56 -5.09 4.24 -3.57
N PRO A 57 -4.13 5.17 -3.42
CA PRO A 57 -4.18 6.19 -2.37
C PRO A 57 -5.55 6.88 -2.34
N LEU A 58 -6.03 7.30 -1.17
CA LEU A 58 -7.35 7.92 -1.09
C LEU A 58 -7.44 9.28 -1.80
N ASP A 59 -6.35 10.06 -1.80
CA ASP A 59 -6.25 11.29 -2.59
C ASP A 59 -6.43 11.00 -4.09
N ASP A 60 -5.88 9.89 -4.58
CA ASP A 60 -6.11 9.43 -5.95
C ASP A 60 -7.54 8.93 -6.13
N LEU A 61 -8.03 8.06 -5.24
CA LEU A 61 -9.35 7.42 -5.33
C LEU A 61 -10.49 8.43 -5.46
N THR A 62 -10.38 9.64 -4.90
CA THR A 62 -11.37 10.73 -5.06
C THR A 62 -11.76 11.02 -6.51
N HIS A 63 -10.91 10.64 -7.45
CA HIS A 63 -11.12 10.86 -8.89
C HIS A 63 -11.87 9.73 -9.60
N TRP A 64 -12.19 8.66 -8.90
CA TRP A 64 -12.92 7.48 -9.39
C TRP A 64 -14.39 7.52 -8.94
N PRO A 65 -15.36 7.09 -9.78
CA PRO A 65 -16.77 6.97 -9.39
C PRO A 65 -16.98 6.16 -8.10
N GLU A 66 -16.14 5.15 -7.90
CA GLU A 66 -16.18 4.22 -6.78
C GLU A 66 -15.91 4.89 -5.42
N PHE A 67 -15.33 6.09 -5.39
CA PHE A 67 -15.15 6.86 -4.17
C PHE A 67 -16.47 7.10 -3.43
N GLN A 68 -17.59 7.25 -4.17
CA GLN A 68 -18.91 7.48 -3.57
C GLN A 68 -19.34 6.38 -2.60
N TRP A 69 -18.78 5.16 -2.74
CA TRP A 69 -19.15 4.04 -1.89
C TRP A 69 -18.52 4.13 -0.50
N LEU A 70 -17.40 4.85 -0.34
CA LEU A 70 -16.77 5.07 0.96
C LEU A 70 -17.66 5.88 1.91
N GLU A 71 -18.58 6.69 1.38
CA GLU A 71 -19.53 7.48 2.16
C GLU A 71 -20.84 6.74 2.45
N ARG A 72 -21.09 5.63 1.74
CA ARG A 72 -22.39 4.94 1.74
C ARG A 72 -22.35 3.58 2.42
N TYR A 73 -21.20 2.93 2.38
CA TYR A 73 -21.00 1.55 2.80
C TYR A 73 -20.08 1.51 4.02
N THR A 74 -20.12 0.40 4.75
CA THR A 74 -19.11 0.15 5.77
C THR A 74 -17.75 -0.03 5.11
N VAL A 75 -16.74 0.70 5.57
CA VAL A 75 -15.39 0.65 5.03
C VAL A 75 -14.47 -0.09 5.99
N ILE A 76 -13.78 -1.09 5.46
CA ILE A 76 -12.83 -1.90 6.22
C ILE A 76 -11.46 -1.86 5.57
N ALA A 77 -10.41 -1.93 6.38
CA ALA A 77 -9.03 -2.04 5.92
C ALA A 77 -8.23 -2.92 6.86
N ALA A 78 -7.29 -3.68 6.30
CA ALA A 78 -6.33 -4.43 7.12
C ALA A 78 -5.02 -3.65 7.28
N ILE A 79 -4.45 -3.72 8.46
CA ILE A 79 -3.21 -3.02 8.83
C ILE A 79 -2.17 -3.99 9.36
N ARG A 80 -0.91 -3.64 9.13
CA ARG A 80 0.26 -4.41 9.54
C ARG A 80 1.30 -3.49 10.14
N HIS A 81 2.08 -4.03 11.08
CA HIS A 81 3.23 -3.33 11.65
C HIS A 81 4.10 -2.72 10.53
N PRO A 82 4.42 -1.40 10.57
CA PRO A 82 5.07 -0.71 9.46
C PRO A 82 6.40 -1.33 8.99
N LEU A 83 7.28 -1.75 9.92
CA LEU A 83 8.54 -2.43 9.57
C LEU A 83 8.33 -3.75 8.80
N ALA A 84 7.41 -4.60 9.27
CA ALA A 84 7.11 -5.86 8.59
C ALA A 84 6.48 -5.61 7.20
N ARG A 85 5.64 -4.58 7.10
CA ARG A 85 5.03 -4.15 5.83
C ARG A 85 6.08 -3.69 4.83
N LEU A 86 7.03 -2.87 5.27
CA LEU A 86 8.11 -2.34 4.43
C LEU A 86 8.97 -3.45 3.81
N ARG A 87 9.40 -4.43 4.61
CA ARG A 87 10.13 -5.60 4.09
C ARG A 87 9.29 -6.40 3.11
N SER A 88 8.00 -6.59 3.42
CA SER A 88 7.08 -7.27 2.52
C SER A 88 6.89 -6.53 1.19
N ALA A 89 6.93 -5.20 1.20
CA ALA A 89 6.88 -4.36 0.00
C ALA A 89 8.15 -4.49 -0.86
N ALA A 90 9.33 -4.52 -0.22
CA ALA A 90 10.58 -4.78 -0.93
C ALA A 90 10.59 -6.18 -1.58
N ASN A 91 10.13 -7.22 -0.86
CA ASN A 91 9.98 -8.56 -1.41
C ASN A 91 9.02 -8.58 -2.61
N GLU A 92 7.89 -7.87 -2.52
CA GLU A 92 6.93 -7.76 -3.62
C GLU A 92 7.54 -7.09 -4.85
N PHE A 93 8.22 -5.96 -4.66
CA PHE A 93 8.87 -5.23 -5.74
C PHE A 93 9.81 -6.11 -6.56
N HIS A 94 10.66 -6.89 -5.90
CA HIS A 94 11.60 -7.79 -6.57
C HIS A 94 10.91 -9.00 -7.22
N ARG A 95 9.87 -9.57 -6.58
CA ARG A 95 9.07 -10.64 -7.20
C ARG A 95 8.35 -10.18 -8.47
N GLN A 96 7.87 -8.94 -8.50
CA GLN A 96 7.18 -8.39 -9.66
C GLN A 96 8.11 -7.96 -10.79
N ARG A 97 9.43 -7.91 -10.56
CA ARG A 97 10.40 -7.39 -11.55
C ARG A 97 10.71 -8.41 -12.63
N ASN A 98 10.96 -9.67 -12.26
CA ASN A 98 11.21 -10.79 -13.19
C ASN A 98 11.29 -12.14 -12.44
N LYS A 99 11.18 -13.26 -13.20
CA LYS A 99 11.26 -14.64 -12.66
C LYS A 99 12.55 -14.95 -11.90
N THR A 100 13.68 -14.38 -12.31
CA THR A 100 14.97 -14.65 -11.67
C THR A 100 15.01 -14.09 -10.26
N GLU A 101 14.57 -12.84 -10.08
CA GLU A 101 14.49 -12.22 -8.76
C GLU A 101 13.42 -12.85 -7.88
N GLU A 102 12.30 -13.22 -8.47
CA GLU A 102 11.27 -13.97 -7.76
C GLU A 102 11.79 -15.29 -7.20
N ALA A 103 12.53 -16.07 -7.99
CA ALA A 103 13.13 -17.32 -7.54
C ALA A 103 14.10 -17.11 -6.37
N VAL A 104 14.89 -16.03 -6.39
CA VAL A 104 15.79 -15.67 -5.28
C VAL A 104 14.99 -15.32 -4.03
N VAL A 105 13.99 -14.44 -4.15
CA VAL A 105 13.17 -13.99 -3.02
C VAL A 105 12.38 -15.16 -2.39
N ASN A 106 11.82 -16.05 -3.21
CA ASN A 106 11.08 -17.22 -2.74
C ASN A 106 11.99 -18.34 -2.20
N GLY A 107 13.26 -18.37 -2.63
CA GLY A 107 14.26 -19.34 -2.19
C GLY A 107 15.06 -18.87 -0.99
N SER A 108 16.16 -18.16 -1.24
CA SER A 108 17.10 -17.70 -0.21
C SER A 108 16.61 -16.50 0.60
N GLY A 109 15.49 -15.90 0.20
CA GLY A 109 15.03 -14.62 0.75
C GLY A 109 15.65 -13.42 0.03
N LEU A 110 15.17 -12.23 0.38
CA LEU A 110 15.60 -10.96 -0.23
C LEU A 110 17.05 -10.62 0.17
N PRO A 111 17.99 -10.49 -0.78
CA PRO A 111 19.35 -10.08 -0.47
C PRO A 111 19.40 -8.69 0.17
N GLU A 112 20.24 -8.50 1.20
CA GLU A 112 20.35 -7.22 1.92
C GLU A 112 20.68 -6.04 1.01
N ARG A 113 21.51 -6.26 -0.02
CA ARG A 113 21.82 -5.24 -1.02
C ARG A 113 20.56 -4.78 -1.77
N TRP A 114 19.71 -5.71 -2.18
CA TRP A 114 18.47 -5.39 -2.90
C TRP A 114 17.50 -4.62 -2.02
N CYS A 115 17.37 -5.03 -0.75
CA CYS A 115 16.62 -4.27 0.24
C CYS A 115 17.13 -2.82 0.34
N ARG A 116 18.44 -2.62 0.51
CA ARG A 116 19.03 -1.27 0.59
C ARG A 116 18.83 -0.45 -0.68
N ASP A 117 18.99 -1.05 -1.85
CA ASP A 117 18.78 -0.37 -3.15
C ASP A 117 17.31 0.06 -3.31
N TYR A 118 16.36 -0.79 -2.90
CA TYR A 118 14.94 -0.45 -2.86
C TYR A 118 14.64 0.71 -1.90
N MET A 119 15.16 0.64 -0.67
CA MET A 119 14.98 1.67 0.36
C MET A 119 15.54 3.03 -0.08
N ALA A 120 16.73 3.03 -0.69
CA ALA A 120 17.36 4.25 -1.19
C ALA A 120 16.51 4.95 -2.27
N GLY A 121 15.72 4.19 -3.03
CA GLY A 121 14.83 4.72 -4.05
C GLY A 121 13.51 5.30 -3.52
N LEU A 122 13.06 4.92 -2.31
CA LEU A 122 11.71 5.23 -1.83
C LEU A 122 11.34 6.71 -1.84
N PRO A 123 12.17 7.64 -1.31
CA PRO A 123 11.75 9.04 -1.21
C PRO A 123 11.39 9.63 -2.58
N TRP A 124 12.24 9.37 -3.58
CA TRP A 124 12.01 9.82 -4.95
C TRP A 124 10.80 9.16 -5.61
N ARG A 125 10.66 7.85 -5.44
CA ARG A 125 9.62 7.06 -6.10
C ARG A 125 8.25 7.35 -5.53
N HIS A 126 8.15 7.57 -4.22
CA HIS A 126 6.91 7.95 -3.56
C HIS A 126 6.49 9.37 -3.87
N ALA A 127 7.41 10.33 -3.92
CA ALA A 127 7.11 11.71 -4.33
C ALA A 127 6.42 11.76 -5.70
N ARG A 128 6.82 10.88 -6.62
CA ARG A 128 6.26 10.75 -7.97
C ARG A 128 5.07 9.78 -8.09
N ARG A 129 4.58 9.21 -6.98
CA ARG A 129 3.55 8.15 -6.97
C ARG A 129 3.86 7.04 -7.98
N ASP A 130 5.12 6.60 -8.05
CA ASP A 130 5.52 5.53 -8.96
C ASP A 130 4.74 4.26 -8.58
N PRO A 131 3.88 3.74 -9.47
CA PRO A 131 3.02 2.60 -9.14
C PRO A 131 3.83 1.36 -8.78
N ARG A 132 5.10 1.27 -9.21
CA ARG A 132 5.99 0.17 -8.84
C ARG A 132 6.38 0.15 -7.36
N TYR A 133 6.31 1.31 -6.70
CA TYR A 133 6.68 1.50 -5.30
C TYR A 133 5.45 1.75 -4.41
N ILE A 134 4.24 1.64 -4.95
CA ILE A 134 2.99 1.90 -4.23
C ILE A 134 2.86 1.06 -2.94
N HIS A 135 3.43 -0.15 -2.95
CA HIS A 135 3.34 -1.11 -1.87
C HIS A 135 4.01 -0.67 -0.56
N SER A 136 4.91 0.33 -0.61
CA SER A 136 5.57 0.88 0.57
C SER A 136 5.05 2.27 0.97
N LEU A 137 4.02 2.81 0.33
CA LEU A 137 3.39 4.04 0.82
C LEU A 137 2.79 3.84 2.22
N PRO A 138 2.71 4.88 3.07
CA PRO A 138 2.09 4.83 4.40
C PRO A 138 0.67 4.23 4.40
N ILE A 139 0.28 3.50 5.45
CA ILE A 139 -1.09 2.98 5.60
C ILE A 139 -2.08 4.13 5.61
N THR A 140 -1.74 5.24 6.26
CA THR A 140 -2.56 6.45 6.31
C THR A 140 -2.91 6.98 4.92
N THR A 141 -2.04 6.81 3.91
CA THR A 141 -2.34 7.18 2.52
C THR A 141 -3.54 6.43 1.92
N PHE A 142 -3.84 5.23 2.40
CA PHE A 142 -4.93 4.38 1.91
C PHE A 142 -6.16 4.39 2.81
N THR A 143 -6.05 4.97 4.01
CA THR A 143 -7.09 4.90 5.05
C THR A 143 -7.58 6.27 5.50
N HIS A 144 -6.84 7.33 5.19
CA HIS A 144 -7.21 8.71 5.50
C HIS A 144 -7.21 9.60 4.24
N LEU A 145 -8.17 10.52 4.18
CA LEU A 145 -8.16 11.65 3.24
C LEU A 145 -7.66 12.88 3.99
N GLY A 146 -6.38 13.23 3.79
CA GLY A 146 -5.69 14.19 4.65
C GLY A 146 -5.62 13.66 6.09
N ASP A 147 -6.24 14.38 7.03
CA ASP A 147 -6.31 13.97 8.44
C ASP A 147 -7.58 13.20 8.81
N GLN A 148 -8.55 13.14 7.89
CA GLN A 148 -9.82 12.47 8.14
C GLN A 148 -9.71 10.97 7.89
N PRO A 149 -9.96 10.09 8.88
CA PRO A 149 -10.08 8.66 8.64
C PRO A 149 -11.32 8.35 7.79
N MET A 150 -11.16 7.46 6.81
CA MET A 150 -12.22 6.98 5.91
C MET A 150 -12.53 5.49 6.11
N VAL A 151 -12.01 4.88 7.17
CA VAL A 151 -12.19 3.46 7.50
C VAL A 151 -12.95 3.34 8.80
N ASP A 152 -14.04 2.56 8.79
CA ASP A 152 -14.85 2.29 9.98
C ASP A 152 -14.23 1.20 10.87
N TYR A 153 -13.66 0.15 10.26
CA TYR A 153 -13.05 -0.97 10.99
C TYR A 153 -11.67 -1.31 10.45
N LEU A 154 -10.70 -1.32 11.38
CA LEU A 154 -9.33 -1.74 11.11
C LEU A 154 -9.11 -3.18 11.59
N LEU A 155 -8.69 -4.04 10.67
CA LEU A 155 -8.34 -5.43 10.93
C LEU A 155 -6.83 -5.55 11.13
N ARG A 156 -6.35 -6.14 12.22
CA ARG A 156 -4.92 -6.27 12.47
C ARG A 156 -4.43 -7.60 11.91
N CYS A 157 -3.37 -7.60 11.10
CA CYS A 157 -2.82 -8.85 10.57
C CYS A 157 -2.57 -9.95 11.63
N PRO A 158 -2.07 -9.65 12.85
CA PRO A 158 -1.92 -10.66 13.91
C PRO A 158 -3.22 -11.31 14.39
N SER A 159 -4.35 -10.62 14.32
CA SER A 159 -5.67 -11.13 14.72
C SER A 159 -6.66 -11.17 13.56
N LEU A 160 -6.16 -11.21 12.31
CA LEU A 160 -6.95 -10.92 11.12
C LEU A 160 -8.22 -11.77 10.99
N ARG A 161 -8.09 -13.08 11.21
CA ARG A 161 -9.23 -14.00 11.09
C ARG A 161 -10.26 -13.68 12.17
N ASP A 162 -9.80 -13.49 13.40
CA ASP A 162 -10.67 -13.32 14.55
C ASP A 162 -11.36 -11.93 14.50
N ASP A 163 -10.63 -10.88 14.11
CA ASP A 163 -11.17 -9.54 13.87
C ASP A 163 -12.25 -9.57 12.79
N LEU A 164 -12.01 -10.29 11.68
CA LEU A 164 -12.97 -10.36 10.57
C LEU A 164 -14.19 -11.23 10.92
N LEU A 165 -14.03 -12.31 11.67
CA LEU A 165 -15.15 -13.09 12.20
C LEU A 165 -16.02 -12.26 13.15
N ALA A 166 -15.40 -11.55 14.09
CA ALA A 166 -16.12 -10.68 15.02
C ALA A 166 -16.89 -9.58 14.27
N LEU A 167 -16.30 -9.02 13.22
CA LEU A 167 -16.98 -8.05 12.37
C LEU A 167 -18.13 -8.69 11.57
N ALA A 168 -17.91 -9.88 11.01
CA ALA A 168 -18.93 -10.63 10.28
C ALA A 168 -20.14 -10.97 11.16
N ASP A 169 -19.92 -11.31 12.43
CA ASP A 169 -20.99 -11.50 13.40
C ASP A 169 -21.73 -10.20 13.70
N ARG A 170 -21.01 -9.12 13.95
CA ARG A 170 -21.58 -7.80 14.23
C ARG A 170 -22.42 -7.25 13.09
N LEU A 171 -22.02 -7.49 11.84
CA LEU A 171 -22.70 -7.03 10.63
C LEU A 171 -23.66 -8.08 10.06
N GLU A 172 -23.90 -9.18 10.79
CA GLU A 172 -24.82 -10.26 10.41
C GLU A 172 -24.56 -10.81 9.00
N TRP A 173 -23.29 -11.01 8.64
CA TRP A 173 -22.92 -11.56 7.34
C TRP A 173 -23.38 -13.02 7.17
N PRO A 174 -23.55 -13.50 5.92
CA PRO A 174 -23.99 -14.87 5.68
C PRO A 174 -23.04 -15.94 6.26
N ASP A 175 -23.60 -17.05 6.76
CA ASP A 175 -22.82 -18.14 7.36
C ASP A 175 -21.78 -18.74 6.41
N VAL A 176 -22.09 -18.82 5.11
CA VAL A 176 -21.13 -19.28 4.09
C VAL A 176 -19.88 -18.41 4.06
N LEU A 177 -20.01 -17.10 4.27
CA LEU A 177 -18.88 -16.18 4.34
C LEU A 177 -18.14 -16.34 5.67
N LYS A 178 -18.84 -16.47 6.80
CA LYS A 178 -18.22 -16.73 8.11
C LYS A 178 -17.40 -18.02 8.11
N GLN A 179 -17.95 -19.09 7.52
CA GLN A 179 -17.24 -20.35 7.35
C GLN A 179 -15.97 -20.17 6.50
N ALA A 180 -16.08 -19.48 5.36
CA ALA A 180 -14.93 -19.20 4.51
C ALA A 180 -13.84 -18.38 5.23
N ILE A 181 -14.22 -17.39 6.05
CA ILE A 181 -13.28 -16.64 6.89
C ILE A 181 -12.55 -17.60 7.84
N GLY A 182 -13.30 -18.45 8.56
CA GLY A 182 -12.73 -19.39 9.53
C GLY A 182 -11.77 -20.42 8.92
N GLU A 183 -12.04 -20.88 7.70
CA GLU A 183 -11.27 -21.92 7.02
C GLU A 183 -10.06 -21.37 6.24
N GLN A 184 -10.23 -20.23 5.56
CA GLN A 184 -9.25 -19.72 4.59
C GLN A 184 -8.32 -18.67 5.18
N LEU A 185 -8.78 -17.85 6.15
CA LEU A 185 -7.91 -16.87 6.78
C LEU A 185 -7.11 -17.47 7.93
N ARG A 186 -5.93 -16.91 8.13
CA ARG A 186 -5.07 -17.21 9.26
C ARG A 186 -4.68 -15.91 9.94
N ASN A 187 -4.65 -15.96 11.26
CA ASN A 187 -3.91 -14.97 12.04
C ASN A 187 -2.44 -15.07 11.64
N ALA A 188 -1.82 -13.94 11.30
CA ALA A 188 -0.37 -13.93 11.23
C ALA A 188 0.16 -14.29 12.62
N SER A 189 1.22 -15.08 12.71
CA SER A 189 1.93 -15.21 13.97
C SER A 189 2.25 -13.80 14.48
N GLU A 190 2.14 -13.56 15.78
CA GLU A 190 2.75 -12.42 16.47
C GLU A 190 4.28 -12.56 16.38
N ALA A 191 4.82 -12.64 15.17
CA ALA A 191 6.23 -12.49 14.95
C ALA A 191 6.51 -11.04 15.34
N GLU A 192 7.34 -10.88 16.37
CA GLU A 192 7.99 -9.62 16.69
C GLU A 192 8.38 -8.93 15.38
N PRO A 193 8.25 -7.59 15.30
CA PRO A 193 8.67 -6.87 14.11
C PRO A 193 10.06 -7.38 13.72
N PRO A 194 10.24 -7.84 12.46
CA PRO A 194 11.45 -8.55 12.08
C PRO A 194 12.62 -7.68 12.50
N ALA A 195 13.52 -8.25 13.33
CA ALA A 195 14.65 -7.51 13.86
C ALA A 195 15.31 -6.77 12.70
N CYS A 196 15.23 -5.44 12.74
CA CYS A 196 15.77 -4.62 11.68
C CYS A 196 17.28 -4.60 11.90
N SER A 197 17.96 -5.54 11.25
CA SER A 197 19.41 -5.71 11.34
C SER A 197 20.18 -4.50 10.79
N ASP A 198 19.55 -3.70 9.91
CA ASP A 198 20.11 -2.47 9.38
C ASP A 198 19.49 -1.23 10.07
N PRO A 199 20.25 -0.50 10.90
CA PRO A 199 19.78 0.74 11.52
C PRO A 199 19.27 1.79 10.51
N GLN A 200 19.73 1.79 9.27
CA GLN A 200 19.27 2.72 8.24
C GLN A 200 17.85 2.41 7.78
N GLU A 201 17.53 1.13 7.61
CA GLU A 201 16.18 0.68 7.26
C GLU A 201 15.21 1.05 8.38
N TRP A 202 15.60 0.83 9.65
CA TRP A 202 14.81 1.22 10.81
C TRP A 202 14.56 2.74 10.83
N LEU A 203 15.61 3.55 10.68
CA LEU A 203 15.48 5.01 10.67
C LEU A 203 14.60 5.53 9.52
N LEU A 204 14.72 4.94 8.33
CA LEU A 204 13.87 5.29 7.20
C LEU A 204 12.41 4.94 7.49
N ALA A 205 12.15 3.74 8.00
CA ALA A 205 10.80 3.31 8.36
C ALA A 205 10.19 4.19 9.45
N GLN A 206 10.95 4.59 10.48
CA GLN A 206 10.45 5.51 11.51
C GLN A 206 10.03 6.86 10.94
N ARG A 207 10.77 7.37 9.96
CA ARG A 207 10.44 8.63 9.31
C ARG A 207 9.25 8.48 8.36
N LEU A 208 9.32 7.49 7.48
CA LEU A 208 8.30 7.24 6.46
C LEU A 208 6.94 6.89 7.07
N TYR A 209 6.93 6.16 8.18
CA TYR A 209 5.73 5.65 8.83
C TYR A 209 5.47 6.26 10.21
N HIS A 210 6.07 7.41 10.52
CA HIS A 210 5.92 8.06 11.82
C HIS A 210 4.46 8.18 12.23
N ARG A 211 3.63 8.67 11.29
CA ARG A 211 2.18 8.81 11.48
C ARG A 211 1.49 7.46 11.62
N ASP A 212 1.84 6.45 10.82
CA ASP A 212 1.24 5.10 10.94
C ASP A 212 1.50 4.50 12.34
N PHE A 213 2.72 4.67 12.90
CA PHE A 213 3.03 4.19 14.24
C PHE A 213 2.11 4.81 15.29
N GLN A 214 1.96 6.14 15.25
CA GLN A 214 1.11 6.88 16.18
C GLN A 214 -0.37 6.58 15.97
N THR A 215 -0.87 6.71 14.74
CA THR A 215 -2.29 6.57 14.40
C THR A 215 -2.83 5.18 14.73
N PHE A 216 -2.05 4.11 14.52
CA PHE A 216 -2.51 2.74 14.72
C PHE A 216 -2.03 2.09 16.02
N GLY A 217 -1.31 2.86 16.86
CA GLY A 217 -0.78 2.38 18.14
C GLY A 217 0.23 1.26 17.98
N PHE A 218 1.05 1.29 16.93
CA PHE A 218 2.17 0.37 16.81
C PHE A 218 3.36 0.89 17.62
N ALA A 219 4.02 0.00 18.36
CA ALA A 219 5.30 0.33 18.95
C ALA A 219 6.31 0.63 17.84
N SER A 220 7.03 1.74 17.94
CA SER A 220 8.16 2.03 17.05
C SER A 220 9.29 0.99 17.20
N GLY A 221 9.33 0.28 18.33
CA GLY A 221 10.41 -0.63 18.70
C GLY A 221 11.66 0.11 19.15
N ASP A 222 12.56 -0.60 19.81
CA ASP A 222 13.83 -0.03 20.24
C ASP A 222 14.75 0.21 19.06
N THR A 223 15.52 1.31 19.11
CA THR A 223 16.59 1.54 18.15
C THR A 223 17.58 0.38 18.27
N PRO A 224 17.93 -0.32 17.17
CA PRO A 224 18.99 -1.33 17.20
C PRO A 224 20.22 -0.68 17.82
N LEU A 225 20.78 -1.27 18.89
CA LEU A 225 21.91 -0.71 19.63
C LEU A 225 22.99 -0.28 18.63
N LEU A 226 23.07 1.03 18.39
CA LEU A 226 24.01 1.64 17.46
C LEU A 226 25.40 1.53 18.09
N GLY A 227 26.06 0.39 17.90
CA GLY A 227 27.46 0.21 18.24
C GLY A 227 28.28 1.29 17.53
N ARG A 228 28.62 2.36 18.24
CA ARG A 228 29.57 3.46 17.90
C ARG A 228 29.89 3.61 16.40
N ARG A 229 28.91 3.84 15.53
CA ARG A 229 29.18 4.19 14.12
C ARG A 229 27.99 4.88 13.44
N ALA A 230 27.57 6.00 14.03
CA ALA A 230 26.99 7.14 13.31
C ALA A 230 28.01 7.82 12.35
N ARG A 231 28.88 7.04 11.68
CA ARG A 231 29.83 7.51 10.66
C ARG A 231 29.23 7.50 9.25
N LEU A 232 28.02 6.97 9.06
CA LEU A 232 27.45 6.80 7.72
C LEU A 232 26.48 7.90 7.30
N MET A 233 25.91 8.67 8.24
CA MET A 233 25.37 9.98 7.87
C MET A 233 26.45 10.75 7.12
N ARG A 234 27.74 10.70 7.52
CA ARG A 234 28.86 11.30 6.76
C ARG A 234 29.09 10.78 5.33
N ARG A 235 28.51 9.65 4.90
CA ARG A 235 28.73 9.04 3.56
C ARG A 235 27.60 9.26 2.55
N LEU A 236 26.41 9.70 2.98
CA LEU A 236 25.50 10.31 2.01
C LEU A 236 26.16 11.60 1.55
N SER A 237 26.24 11.82 0.24
CA SER A 237 26.74 13.09 -0.28
C SER A 237 25.88 14.22 0.33
N LEU A 238 26.45 15.41 0.49
CA LEU A 238 25.68 16.56 1.00
C LEU A 238 24.41 16.80 0.17
N ALA A 239 24.48 16.53 -1.14
CA ALA A 239 23.34 16.58 -2.04
C ALA A 239 22.26 15.53 -1.66
N ASP A 240 22.65 14.29 -1.40
CA ASP A 240 21.69 13.22 -1.05
C ASP A 240 21.02 13.45 0.31
N ARG A 241 21.69 14.10 1.26
CA ARG A 241 21.08 14.40 2.58
C ARG A 241 20.06 15.52 2.51
N PHE A 242 20.39 16.60 1.81
CA PHE A 242 19.48 17.71 1.63
C PHE A 242 18.25 17.27 0.83
N TRP A 243 18.46 16.43 -0.18
CA TRP A 243 17.37 15.90 -1.00
C TRP A 243 16.54 14.82 -0.30
N ALA A 244 17.13 13.90 0.45
CA ALA A 244 16.36 12.93 1.22
C ALA A 244 15.48 13.63 2.27
N ALA A 245 15.96 14.70 2.91
CA ALA A 245 15.15 15.50 3.81
C ALA A 245 13.96 16.15 3.09
N LYS A 246 14.19 16.81 1.95
CA LYS A 246 13.13 17.45 1.14
C LYS A 246 12.15 16.44 0.52
N ALA A 247 12.63 15.28 0.09
CA ALA A 247 11.79 14.21 -0.43
C ALA A 247 10.96 13.56 0.68
N LEU A 248 11.50 13.41 1.89
CA LEU A 248 10.74 12.97 3.07
C LEU A 248 9.71 14.02 3.52
N GLU A 249 10.02 15.32 3.42
CA GLU A 249 9.04 16.40 3.62
C GLU A 249 7.88 16.33 2.59
N GLN A 250 8.13 15.87 1.37
CA GLN A 250 7.08 15.62 0.36
C GLN A 250 6.28 14.33 0.58
N LEU A 251 6.68 13.49 1.55
CA LEU A 251 5.90 12.33 2.00
C LEU A 251 4.99 12.69 3.18
N ASP A 252 5.08 13.93 3.69
CA ASP A 252 4.07 14.48 4.58
C ASP A 252 2.74 14.59 3.80
N PRO A 253 1.67 13.91 4.24
CA PRO A 253 0.36 13.96 3.58
C PRO A 253 -0.35 15.32 3.67
N ALA A 254 0.27 16.36 4.25
CA ALA A 254 -0.17 17.75 4.06
C ALA A 254 -0.47 18.01 2.57
N PRO A 255 -1.54 18.74 2.22
CA PRO A 255 -2.30 18.53 0.99
C PRO A 255 -1.49 18.93 -0.25
N CYS A 256 -0.65 18.01 -0.70
CA CYS A 256 -0.14 17.98 -2.05
C CYS A 256 -1.27 17.40 -2.88
N GLU A 257 -2.01 18.28 -3.56
CA GLU A 257 -3.05 17.92 -4.50
C GLU A 257 -2.53 16.80 -5.42
N SER A 258 -3.30 15.73 -5.60
CA SER A 258 -2.85 14.58 -6.40
C SER A 258 -2.35 14.98 -7.81
N HIS A 259 -2.85 16.10 -8.31
CA HIS A 259 -2.51 16.73 -9.59
C HIS A 259 -1.18 17.54 -9.61
N SER A 260 -0.62 17.94 -8.46
CA SER A 260 0.62 18.74 -8.40
C SER A 260 1.90 17.91 -8.41
N ARG A 261 1.79 16.58 -8.49
CA ARG A 261 2.92 15.66 -8.41
C ARG A 261 3.65 15.53 -9.74
N GLU A 262 4.99 15.56 -9.67
CA GLU A 262 5.82 15.35 -10.85
C GLU A 262 5.60 13.94 -11.41
N LEU A 263 5.29 13.86 -12.71
CA LEU A 263 4.92 12.60 -13.35
C LEU A 263 6.13 11.68 -13.46
N THR A 264 5.92 10.38 -13.22
CA THR A 264 6.88 9.37 -13.69
C THR A 264 7.03 9.55 -15.19
N ALA A 265 8.28 9.70 -15.67
CA ALA A 265 8.62 9.96 -17.06
C ALA A 265 7.75 9.20 -18.07
N TRP A 266 7.45 9.86 -19.19
CA TRP A 266 6.62 9.51 -20.36
C TRP A 266 6.81 8.09 -20.95
N THR A 267 6.70 7.04 -20.15
CA THR A 267 6.73 5.68 -20.63
C THR A 267 5.40 5.37 -21.29
N ARG A 268 5.39 5.25 -22.62
CA ARG A 268 4.21 4.86 -23.40
C ARG A 268 3.55 3.57 -22.92
N GLU A 269 4.33 2.70 -22.28
CA GLU A 269 3.91 1.40 -21.81
C GLU A 269 4.52 1.11 -20.43
N LEU A 270 3.71 0.59 -19.52
CA LEU A 270 4.15 0.01 -18.26
C LEU A 270 3.97 -1.52 -18.32
N ARG A 271 5.09 -2.23 -18.45
CA ARG A 271 5.13 -3.69 -18.47
C ARG A 271 5.30 -4.25 -17.07
N TRP A 272 4.51 -5.28 -16.78
CA TRP A 272 4.55 -6.00 -15.52
C TRP A 272 4.74 -7.48 -15.75
N HIS A 273 5.56 -8.12 -14.90
CA HIS A 273 5.86 -9.53 -15.07
C HIS A 273 4.61 -10.43 -14.93
N TRP A 274 3.69 -10.07 -14.03
CA TRP A 274 2.54 -10.88 -13.63
C TRP A 274 1.18 -10.28 -13.98
N GLY A 275 1.12 -9.32 -14.90
CA GLY A 275 -0.13 -8.62 -15.21
C GLY A 275 -0.23 -8.15 -16.65
N PRO A 276 -1.41 -7.66 -17.04
CA PRO A 276 -1.55 -7.03 -18.34
C PRO A 276 -0.61 -5.82 -18.41
N THR A 277 -0.04 -5.61 -19.60
CA THR A 277 0.59 -4.34 -19.93
C THR A 277 -0.46 -3.23 -19.79
N ALA A 278 -0.10 -2.15 -19.09
CA ALA A 278 -0.85 -0.90 -19.17
C ALA A 278 -0.24 -0.02 -20.25
N THR A 279 -1.06 0.45 -21.19
CA THR A 279 -0.66 1.41 -22.22
C THR A 279 -1.27 2.77 -21.92
N GLN A 280 -0.52 3.82 -22.23
CA GLN A 280 -1.06 5.17 -22.27
C GLN A 280 -2.04 5.27 -23.44
N VAL A 281 -3.27 5.72 -23.18
CA VAL A 281 -4.23 6.09 -24.24
C VAL A 281 -3.64 7.29 -25.01
N ASP A 282 -3.91 7.34 -26.32
CA ASP A 282 -3.33 8.29 -27.29
C ASP A 282 -2.93 9.65 -26.68
N PRO A 283 -1.63 9.98 -26.64
CA PRO A 283 -1.15 11.23 -26.03
C PRO A 283 -1.69 12.49 -26.72
N ASP A 284 -2.18 12.36 -27.96
CA ASP A 284 -2.70 13.46 -28.77
C ASP A 284 -4.21 13.69 -28.55
N GLN A 285 -4.88 12.83 -27.77
CA GLN A 285 -6.30 12.99 -27.46
C GLN A 285 -6.48 14.09 -26.39
N PRO A 286 -7.30 15.12 -26.64
CA PRO A 286 -7.54 16.18 -25.67
C PRO A 286 -8.20 15.62 -24.40
N TRP A 287 -7.63 15.98 -23.25
CA TRP A 287 -8.05 15.46 -21.95
C TRP A 287 -9.48 15.88 -21.60
N PRO A 288 -10.31 14.99 -21.01
CA PRO A 288 -11.62 15.38 -20.51
C PRO A 288 -11.48 16.45 -19.41
N ALA A 289 -12.40 17.41 -19.38
CA ALA A 289 -12.40 18.47 -18.38
C ALA A 289 -12.45 17.89 -16.96
N THR A 290 -11.50 18.26 -16.11
CA THR A 290 -11.48 17.87 -14.70
C THR A 290 -12.55 18.65 -13.95
N ARG A 291 -13.31 18.01 -13.04
CA ARG A 291 -14.06 18.76 -12.01
C ARG A 291 -13.05 19.59 -11.22
N SER A 292 -13.31 20.89 -11.10
CA SER A 292 -12.62 21.76 -10.15
C SER A 292 -12.69 21.12 -8.77
N CYS A 293 -11.53 20.85 -8.17
CA CYS A 293 -11.42 20.42 -6.79
C CYS A 293 -11.82 21.60 -5.88
#